data_AF-A0A7V9CE86-F1
#
_entry.id   AF-A0A7V9CE86-F1
#
_cell.length_a   1.000
_cell.length_b   1.000
_cell.length_c   1.000
_cell.angle_alpha   90.00
_cell.angle_beta   90.00
_cell.angle_gamma   90.00
#
_symmetry.space_group_name_H-M   'P 1'
#
loop_
_entity.id
_entity.type
_entity.pdbx_description
1 polymer ?
#
loop_
_entity_poly.entity_id
_entity_poly.type
_entity_poly.pdbx_seq_one_letter_code
_entity_poly.pdbx_strand_id
1 'polypeptide(L)'
;MTKDNEQFAKENEEAREEMAALEKEDEVPSDLAEWPDGRAKNLTFGSAGDEPYGEGATAKLGPASVEHHEDGSVSVGGEQVDDPENYKGEPIPDPRETSIPGRPDPVD
;
A
#
# COMPACT_ATOMS: atom_id res chain seq x y z
N MET A 1 -26.96 -7.82 -23.84
CA MET A 1 -25.51 -7.89 -23.61
C MET A 1 -24.86 -8.51 -24.84
N THR A 2 -23.76 -7.96 -25.33
CA THR A 2 -23.01 -8.45 -26.49
C THR A 2 -22.16 -9.66 -26.10
N LYS A 3 -22.02 -10.65 -26.99
CA LYS A 3 -21.20 -11.87 -26.76
C LYS A 3 -19.77 -11.56 -26.32
N ASP A 4 -19.24 -10.42 -26.76
CA ASP A 4 -17.90 -9.94 -26.39
C ASP A 4 -17.76 -9.68 -24.88
N ASN A 5 -18.83 -9.28 -24.20
CA ASN A 5 -18.82 -9.03 -22.75
C ASN A 5 -18.88 -10.33 -21.94
N GLU A 6 -19.59 -11.35 -22.44
CA GLU A 6 -19.62 -12.68 -21.81
C GLU A 6 -18.28 -13.39 -21.96
N GLN A 7 -17.67 -13.28 -23.15
CA GLN A 7 -16.33 -13.81 -23.38
C GLN A 7 -15.27 -13.06 -22.56
N PHE A 8 -15.38 -11.73 -22.47
CA PHE A 8 -14.52 -10.94 -21.60
C PHE A 8 -14.64 -11.39 -20.13
N ALA A 9 -15.86 -11.57 -19.62
CA ALA A 9 -16.05 -12.01 -18.24
C ALA A 9 -15.45 -13.40 -17.99
N LYS A 10 -15.66 -14.35 -18.90
CA LYS A 10 -15.13 -15.72 -18.81
C LYS A 10 -13.60 -15.75 -18.79
N GLU A 11 -12.95 -15.06 -19.72
CA GLU A 11 -11.48 -14.96 -19.78
C GLU A 11 -10.88 -14.31 -18.53
N ASN A 12 -11.62 -13.43 -17.86
CA ASN A 12 -11.17 -12.76 -16.64
C ASN A 12 -11.35 -13.64 -15.39
N GLU A 13 -12.40 -14.47 -15.37
CA GLU A 13 -12.64 -15.46 -14.32
C GLU A 13 -11.58 -16.55 -14.38
N GLU A 14 -11.32 -17.12 -15.56
CA GLU A 14 -10.27 -18.12 -15.80
C GLU A 14 -8.89 -17.59 -15.38
N ALA A 15 -8.56 -16.34 -15.74
CA ALA A 15 -7.31 -15.71 -15.35
C ALA A 15 -7.13 -15.56 -13.83
N ARG A 16 -8.23 -15.30 -13.09
CA ARG A 16 -8.20 -15.21 -11.62
C ARG A 16 -8.01 -16.59 -10.99
N GLU A 17 -8.64 -17.63 -11.52
CA GLU A 17 -8.48 -18.99 -11.04
C GLU A 17 -7.04 -19.50 -11.24
N GLU A 18 -6.44 -19.21 -12.39
CA GLU A 18 -5.05 -19.56 -12.69
C GLU A 18 -4.07 -18.91 -11.70
N MET A 19 -4.21 -17.60 -11.44
CA MET A 19 -3.38 -16.91 -10.44
C MET A 19 -3.62 -17.41 -9.02
N ALA A 20 -4.87 -17.71 -8.66
CA ALA A 20 -5.21 -18.24 -7.34
C ALA A 20 -4.69 -19.68 -7.13
N ALA A 21 -4.45 -20.43 -8.21
CA ALA A 21 -3.77 -21.72 -8.13
C ALA A 21 -2.27 -21.52 -7.86
N LEU A 22 -1.62 -20.63 -8.61
CA LEU A 22 -0.20 -20.28 -8.39
C LEU A 22 0.09 -19.74 -6.98
N GLU A 23 -0.83 -18.94 -6.43
CA GLU A 23 -0.70 -18.39 -5.08
C GLU A 23 -0.75 -19.46 -3.98
N LYS A 24 -1.35 -20.63 -4.26
CA LYS A 24 -1.44 -21.75 -3.31
C LYS A 24 -0.24 -22.68 -3.38
N GLU A 25 0.62 -22.55 -4.39
CA GLU A 25 1.82 -23.37 -4.50
C GLU A 25 2.91 -22.86 -3.56
N ASP A 26 3.69 -23.78 -2.96
CA ASP A 26 4.82 -23.41 -2.09
C ASP A 26 5.98 -22.75 -2.87
N GLU A 27 6.13 -23.09 -4.15
CA GLU A 27 7.13 -22.51 -5.07
C GLU A 27 6.43 -22.00 -6.34
N VAL A 28 6.69 -20.74 -6.69
CA VAL A 28 6.20 -20.14 -7.95
C VAL A 28 7.19 -20.42 -9.10
N PRO A 29 6.74 -20.34 -10.37
CA PRO A 29 7.59 -20.62 -11.51
C PRO A 29 8.86 -19.74 -11.54
N SER A 30 10.00 -20.40 -11.73
CA SER A 30 11.31 -19.72 -11.79
C SER A 30 11.69 -19.30 -13.21
N ASP A 31 11.19 -20.03 -14.22
CA ASP A 31 11.33 -19.67 -15.63
C ASP A 31 10.16 -18.77 -16.05
N LEU A 32 10.47 -17.67 -16.73
CA LEU A 32 9.48 -16.74 -17.29
C LEU A 32 8.54 -17.41 -18.30
N ALA A 33 8.98 -18.46 -18.98
CA ALA A 33 8.16 -19.20 -19.93
C ALA A 33 7.07 -20.07 -19.26
N GLU A 34 7.22 -20.35 -17.96
CA GLU A 34 6.27 -21.13 -17.16
C GLU A 34 5.26 -20.24 -16.44
N TRP A 35 5.41 -18.91 -16.54
CA TRP A 35 4.42 -17.98 -16.02
C TRP A 35 3.15 -17.96 -16.88
N PRO A 36 1.99 -17.68 -16.26
CA PRO A 36 0.72 -17.58 -16.95
C PRO A 36 0.75 -16.58 -18.11
N ASP A 37 0.21 -17.02 -19.24
CA ASP A 37 0.10 -16.21 -20.46
C ASP A 37 -1.27 -15.51 -20.53
N GLY A 38 -1.45 -14.61 -21.51
CA GLY A 38 -2.75 -13.97 -21.72
C GLY A 38 -3.16 -12.99 -20.62
N ARG A 39 -4.37 -13.12 -20.05
CA ARG A 39 -4.89 -12.14 -19.07
C ARG A 39 -4.32 -12.31 -17.67
N ALA A 40 -4.04 -13.54 -17.25
CA ALA A 40 -3.50 -13.85 -15.92
C ALA A 40 -2.15 -13.17 -15.67
N LYS A 41 -1.33 -13.00 -16.71
CA LYS A 41 -0.11 -12.17 -16.70
C LYS A 41 -0.28 -10.76 -16.08
N ASN A 42 -1.46 -10.15 -16.20
CA ASN A 42 -1.70 -8.78 -15.72
C ASN A 42 -2.35 -8.73 -14.34
N LEU A 43 -2.48 -9.88 -13.68
CA LEU A 43 -3.01 -9.99 -12.33
C LEU A 43 -1.84 -10.22 -11.37
N THR A 44 -1.91 -9.60 -10.19
CA THR A 44 -0.90 -9.67 -9.13
C THR A 44 -1.35 -10.60 -8.01
N PHE A 45 -0.40 -11.26 -7.34
CA PHE A 45 -0.68 -12.01 -6.11
C PHE A 45 -1.24 -11.09 -5.01
N GLY A 46 -2.07 -11.63 -4.12
CA GLY A 46 -2.72 -10.87 -3.05
C GLY A 46 -3.82 -9.90 -3.50
N SER A 47 -4.03 -9.69 -4.82
CA SER A 47 -5.08 -8.77 -5.29
C SER A 47 -6.50 -9.29 -5.06
N ALA A 48 -6.67 -10.59 -4.81
CA ALA A 48 -7.92 -11.18 -4.37
C ALA A 48 -7.98 -11.18 -2.84
N GLY A 49 -8.20 -10.01 -2.25
CA GLY A 49 -8.29 -9.85 -0.80
C GLY A 49 -7.23 -8.96 -0.17
N ASP A 50 -6.61 -8.06 -0.95
CA ASP A 50 -5.79 -6.97 -0.42
C ASP A 50 -6.65 -6.20 0.59
N GLU A 51 -6.41 -6.50 1.87
CA GLU A 51 -7.08 -5.86 2.98
C GLU A 51 -6.77 -4.36 2.84
N PRO A 52 -7.78 -3.48 2.77
CA PRO A 52 -7.55 -2.07 2.53
C PRO A 52 -6.54 -1.55 3.56
N TYR A 53 -5.71 -0.60 3.14
CA TYR A 53 -4.67 -0.04 4.00
C TYR A 53 -5.27 0.36 5.36
N GLY A 54 -4.74 -0.20 6.45
CA GLY A 54 -5.32 -0.11 7.81
C GLY A 54 -6.10 -1.35 8.28
N GLU A 55 -6.29 -2.35 7.43
CA GLU A 55 -6.79 -3.68 7.77
C GLU A 55 -5.67 -4.73 7.75
N GLY A 56 -5.94 -5.92 8.32
CA GLY A 56 -5.04 -7.06 8.20
C GLY A 56 -3.64 -6.87 8.77
N ALA A 57 -2.63 -7.21 7.97
CA ALA A 57 -1.23 -7.02 8.31
C ALA A 57 -0.86 -5.54 8.53
N THR A 58 -1.55 -4.61 7.86
CA THR A 58 -1.29 -3.17 7.92
C THR A 58 -2.01 -2.46 9.07
N ALA A 59 -2.94 -3.13 9.75
CA ALA A 59 -3.64 -2.57 10.91
C ALA A 59 -2.71 -2.14 12.07
N LYS A 60 -1.52 -2.74 12.15
CA LYS A 60 -0.50 -2.39 13.15
C LYS A 60 0.30 -1.13 12.79
N LEU A 61 0.21 -0.66 11.55
CA LEU A 61 0.93 0.53 11.06
C LEU A 61 0.22 1.83 11.44
N GLY A 62 -0.95 1.74 12.09
CA GLY A 62 -1.78 2.87 12.48
C GLY A 62 -3.08 2.92 11.68
N PRO A 63 -4.00 3.81 12.07
CA PRO A 63 -5.28 3.91 11.40
C PRO A 63 -5.12 4.38 9.96
N ALA A 64 -5.97 3.84 9.08
CA ALA A 64 -6.07 4.27 7.70
C ALA A 64 -6.42 5.77 7.62
N SER A 65 -5.81 6.48 6.66
CA SER A 65 -6.26 7.82 6.25
C SER A 65 -6.21 8.88 7.37
N VAL A 66 -5.05 9.02 8.02
CA VAL A 66 -4.74 10.18 8.88
C VAL A 66 -4.43 11.40 8.00
N GLU A 67 -5.17 12.49 8.19
CA GLU A 67 -4.99 13.77 7.50
C GLU A 67 -4.71 14.88 8.52
N HIS A 68 -3.65 15.65 8.30
CA HIS A 68 -3.28 16.79 9.14
C HIS A 68 -3.71 18.08 8.45
N HIS A 69 -4.46 18.92 9.16
CA HIS A 69 -5.00 20.17 8.64
C HIS A 69 -4.11 21.37 9.00
N GLU A 70 -4.25 22.47 8.26
CA GLU A 70 -3.47 23.70 8.47
C GLU A 70 -3.72 24.35 9.84
N ASP A 71 -4.91 24.16 10.40
CA ASP A 71 -5.30 24.66 11.73
C ASP A 71 -4.75 23.81 12.88
N GLY A 72 -4.05 22.72 12.56
CA GLY A 72 -3.47 21.79 13.52
C GLY A 72 -4.43 20.70 14.00
N SER A 73 -5.67 20.65 13.48
CA SER A 73 -6.57 19.53 13.68
C SER A 73 -6.11 18.30 12.89
N VAL A 74 -6.53 17.13 13.34
CA VAL A 74 -6.25 15.85 12.68
C VAL A 74 -7.58 15.15 12.41
N SER A 75 -7.71 14.54 11.24
CA SER A 75 -8.85 13.68 10.92
C SER A 75 -8.38 12.26 10.60
N VAL A 76 -9.15 11.27 11.03
CA VAL A 76 -8.90 9.86 10.75
C VAL A 76 -10.15 9.30 10.08
N GLY A 77 -10.00 8.80 8.86
CA GLY A 77 -11.14 8.32 8.07
C GLY A 77 -12.18 9.42 7.77
N GLY A 78 -11.78 10.69 7.77
CA GLY A 78 -12.65 11.85 7.53
C GLY A 78 -13.37 12.40 8.76
N GLU A 79 -13.16 11.83 9.94
CA GLU A 79 -13.71 12.35 11.21
C GLU A 79 -12.61 13.03 12.03
N GLN A 80 -12.88 14.24 12.54
CA GLN A 80 -11.94 14.96 13.39
C GLN A 80 -11.77 14.24 14.73
N VAL A 81 -10.52 14.05 15.15
CA VAL A 81 -10.21 13.44 16.45
C VAL A 81 -10.18 14.48 17.56
N ASP A 82 -10.56 14.08 18.78
CA ASP A 82 -10.56 14.96 19.94
C ASP A 82 -9.15 15.36 20.41
N ASP A 83 -8.17 14.49 20.17
CA ASP A 83 -6.80 14.67 20.63
C ASP A 83 -5.79 14.50 19.47
N PRO A 84 -5.55 15.57 18.68
CA PRO A 84 -4.66 15.53 17.52
C PRO A 84 -3.19 15.34 17.89
N GLU A 85 -2.79 15.58 19.14
CA GLU A 85 -1.40 15.44 19.58
C GLU A 85 -0.93 13.98 19.54
N ASN A 86 -1.84 13.02 19.73
CA ASN A 86 -1.53 11.58 19.66
C ASN A 86 -1.09 11.10 18.26
N TYR A 87 -1.30 11.93 17.24
CA TYR A 87 -0.94 11.65 15.84
C TYR A 87 0.30 12.43 15.39
N LYS A 88 0.90 13.23 16.28
CA LYS A 88 2.13 13.97 16.01
C LYS A 88 3.35 13.17 16.46
N GLY A 89 4.34 13.06 15.59
CA GLY A 89 5.65 12.51 15.94
C GLY A 89 6.49 13.52 16.72
N GLU A 90 7.67 13.08 17.18
CA GLU A 90 8.61 14.00 17.80
C GLU A 90 9.04 15.09 16.80
N PRO A 91 9.18 16.35 17.26
CA PRO A 91 9.72 17.41 16.42
C PRO A 91 11.07 17.01 15.81
N ILE A 92 11.22 17.24 14.51
CA ILE A 92 12.51 17.03 13.85
C ILE A 92 13.51 18.02 14.50
N PRO A 93 14.69 17.55 14.96
CA PRO A 93 15.69 18.42 15.57
C PRO A 93 16.06 19.57 14.63
N ASP A 94 16.35 20.76 15.18
CA ASP A 94 16.85 21.86 14.36
C ASP A 94 18.18 21.40 13.70
N PRO A 95 18.30 21.44 12.36
CA PRO A 95 19.53 21.05 11.67
C PRO A 95 20.74 21.90 12.07
N ARG A 96 20.55 23.04 12.75
CA ARG A 96 21.60 23.87 13.37
C ARG A 96 22.03 23.36 14.75
N GLU A 97 21.18 22.61 15.44
CA GLU A 97 21.49 21.99 16.74
C GLU A 97 22.16 20.62 16.58
N THR A 98 21.97 19.96 15.44
CA THR A 98 22.76 18.77 15.09
C THR A 98 24.18 19.18 14.72
N SER A 99 25.10 19.14 15.69
CA SER A 99 26.53 19.19 15.40
C SER A 99 26.90 17.95 14.58
N ILE A 100 26.92 18.10 13.25
CA ILE A 100 27.46 17.08 12.36
C ILE A 100 28.98 17.13 12.53
N PRO A 101 29.65 16.09 13.07
CA PRO A 101 31.09 16.12 13.28
C PRO A 101 31.81 16.37 11.95
N GLY A 102 32.50 17.52 11.84
CA GLY A 102 33.26 17.92 10.67
C GLY A 102 32.60 18.96 9.75
N ARG A 103 31.39 19.43 10.04
CA ARG A 103 30.81 20.59 9.32
C ARG A 103 31.25 21.89 10.02
N PRO A 104 31.95 22.82 9.33
CA PRO A 104 32.29 24.11 9.92
C PRO A 104 31.00 24.91 10.17
N ASP A 105 30.95 25.60 11.31
CA ASP A 105 29.83 26.46 11.67
C ASP A 105 29.60 27.52 10.58
N PRO A 106 28.33 27.87 10.28
CA PRO A 106 28.05 28.96 9.36
C PRO A 106 28.63 30.25 9.92
N VAL A 107 29.45 30.92 9.12
CA VAL A 107 29.91 32.29 9.39
C VAL A 107 28.72 33.25 9.26
N ASP A 108 28.54 34.10 10.27
CA ASP A 108 27.54 35.17 10.37
C ASP A 108 27.61 36.15 9.18
#